data_AF-A0A2N9G700-F1
#
_entry.id   AF-A0A2N9G700-F1
#
_cell.length_a   1.000
_cell.length_b   1.000
_cell.length_c   1.000
_cell.angle_alpha   90.00
_cell.angle_beta   90.00
_cell.angle_gamma   90.00
#
_symmetry.space_group_name_H-M   'P 1'
#
loop_
_entity.id
_entity.type
_entity.pdbx_description
1 polymer ?
#
loop_
_entity_poly.entity_id
_entity_poly.type
_entity_poly.pdbx_seq_one_letter_code
_entity_poly.pdbx_strand_id
1 'polypeptide(L)'
;MQLSFYIGGEFLSWGTYQPFCRSLPEDPLLECFESTDDSSIRVRESHSEAVKRAITEHHAAVAEGFLLKLPFTTIFEYLQMLQMVATSLRSLGAHAVFYLAAAVSDFYVPWQSMAEHKIQSASGPLDMRLVQVPKMLLVLRKNWAPMAFCISFKLETDIKILLEKADMALKKYKMHMVVANELLTRKDEVVVVTSNEKISVCRDKTQVGDVVENPLIRLIVERHSAYVENTDQ
;
A
#
# COMPACT_ATOMS: atom_id res chain seq x y z
N MET A 1 -25.21 -10.13 -12.80
CA MET A 1 -24.46 -8.86 -12.92
C MET A 1 -24.25 -8.35 -11.50
N GLN A 2 -23.21 -8.86 -10.83
CA GLN A 2 -22.92 -8.61 -9.42
C GLN A 2 -21.78 -7.59 -9.40
N LEU A 3 -22.13 -6.30 -9.23
CA LEU A 3 -21.15 -5.25 -8.99
C LEU A 3 -20.70 -5.35 -7.54
N SER A 4 -19.57 -5.99 -7.30
CA SER A 4 -18.85 -5.86 -6.03
C SER A 4 -18.11 -4.52 -6.05
N PHE A 5 -18.56 -3.57 -5.24
CA PHE A 5 -17.93 -2.26 -5.09
C PHE A 5 -16.57 -2.39 -4.40
N TYR A 6 -15.48 -2.27 -5.16
CA TYR A 6 -14.14 -2.02 -4.61
C TYR A 6 -13.91 -0.51 -4.56
N ILE A 7 -14.13 0.11 -3.38
CA ILE A 7 -13.59 1.46 -3.14
C ILE A 7 -12.14 1.28 -2.69
N GLY A 8 -11.23 1.23 -3.67
CA GLY A 8 -9.79 1.22 -3.45
C GLY A 8 -9.30 2.62 -3.07
N GLY A 9 -9.41 2.98 -1.79
CA GLY A 9 -8.69 4.14 -1.26
C GLY A 9 -7.21 3.79 -1.16
N GLU A 10 -6.40 4.24 -2.11
CA GLU A 10 -4.95 4.09 -2.02
C GLU A 10 -4.33 5.25 -1.23
N PHE A 11 -3.64 4.89 -0.14
CA PHE A 11 -2.78 5.80 0.59
C PHE A 11 -1.43 5.86 -0.11
N LEU A 12 -1.10 7.01 -0.69
CA LEU A 12 0.15 7.21 -1.40
C LEU A 12 1.01 8.23 -0.64
N SER A 13 2.25 7.86 -0.33
CA SER A 13 3.22 8.83 0.17
C SER A 13 3.55 9.80 -0.96
N TRP A 14 3.74 11.07 -0.63
CA TRP A 14 4.15 12.04 -1.64
C TRP A 14 5.47 11.61 -2.30
N GLY A 15 5.53 11.61 -3.63
CA GLY A 15 6.70 11.19 -4.42
C GLY A 15 6.87 9.67 -4.63
N THR A 16 5.90 8.82 -4.27
CA THR A 16 5.98 7.38 -4.56
C THR A 16 5.26 6.97 -5.84
N TYR A 17 5.57 5.77 -6.35
CA TYR A 17 4.88 5.14 -7.47
C TYR A 17 3.35 5.26 -7.33
N GLN A 18 2.71 5.69 -8.40
CA GLN A 18 1.27 5.85 -8.50
C GLN A 18 0.69 4.73 -9.39
N PRO A 19 -0.58 4.34 -9.21
CA PRO A 19 -1.29 3.49 -10.15
C PRO A 19 -1.16 4.00 -11.59
N PHE A 20 -1.16 3.07 -12.54
CA PHE A 20 -1.07 3.33 -13.98
C PHE A 20 0.28 3.89 -14.49
N CYS A 21 1.12 4.44 -13.60
CA CYS A 21 2.42 5.02 -13.95
C CYS A 21 3.60 4.04 -13.85
N ARG A 22 3.40 2.79 -13.43
CA ARG A 22 4.49 1.82 -13.19
C ARG A 22 5.32 1.49 -14.44
N SER A 23 4.72 1.54 -15.62
CA SER A 23 5.43 1.30 -16.90
C SER A 23 6.12 2.54 -17.46
N LEU A 24 5.99 3.69 -16.80
CA LEU A 24 6.69 4.91 -17.19
C LEU A 24 8.11 4.89 -16.60
N PRO A 25 9.07 5.56 -17.27
CA PRO A 25 10.44 5.68 -16.76
C PRO A 25 10.51 6.53 -15.49
N GLU A 26 11.72 6.66 -14.91
CA GLU A 26 11.92 7.42 -13.67
C GLU A 26 11.69 8.92 -13.84
N ASP A 27 12.03 9.50 -15.01
CA ASP A 27 11.67 10.87 -15.36
C ASP A 27 10.73 10.89 -16.59
N PRO A 28 9.41 10.70 -16.39
CA PRO A 28 8.46 10.67 -17.50
C PRO A 28 8.44 11.97 -18.29
N LEU A 29 8.69 13.12 -17.66
CA LEU A 29 8.61 14.42 -18.35
C LEU A 29 9.75 14.59 -19.35
N LEU A 30 10.98 14.23 -18.96
CA LEU A 30 12.14 14.36 -19.85
C LEU A 30 12.29 13.19 -20.83
N GLU A 31 11.86 11.99 -20.43
CA GLU A 31 12.06 10.78 -21.24
C GLU A 31 10.89 10.49 -22.18
N CYS A 32 9.64 10.70 -21.75
CA CYS A 32 8.49 10.39 -22.59
C CYS A 32 8.10 11.52 -23.55
N PHE A 33 8.56 12.75 -23.35
CA PHE A 33 8.17 13.89 -24.17
C PHE A 33 9.35 14.47 -24.96
N GLU A 34 9.04 15.03 -26.11
CA GLU A 34 9.99 15.77 -26.94
C GLU A 34 9.34 17.04 -27.51
N SER A 35 10.15 18.09 -27.68
CA SER A 35 9.69 19.31 -28.33
C SER A 35 9.54 19.07 -29.82
N THR A 36 8.37 19.42 -30.36
CA THR A 36 8.12 19.56 -31.78
C THR A 36 8.04 21.04 -32.14
N ASP A 37 9.03 21.50 -32.89
CA ASP A 37 9.27 22.92 -33.17
C ASP A 37 9.26 23.77 -31.88
N ASP A 38 9.40 25.09 -31.99
CA ASP A 38 9.52 25.97 -30.81
C ASP A 38 8.22 26.15 -30.00
N SER A 39 7.13 25.45 -30.34
CA SER A 39 5.79 25.72 -29.77
C SER A 39 4.95 24.51 -29.37
N SER A 40 5.40 23.27 -29.57
CA SER A 40 4.59 22.10 -29.20
C SER A 40 5.40 20.99 -28.56
N ILE A 41 4.74 20.17 -27.74
CA ILE A 41 5.34 19.01 -27.06
C ILE A 41 4.55 17.79 -27.51
N ARG A 42 5.25 16.73 -27.92
CA ARG A 42 4.64 15.43 -28.24
C ARG A 42 5.24 14.32 -27.40
N VAL A 43 4.49 13.24 -27.25
CA VAL A 43 5.00 12.01 -26.63
C VAL A 43 5.88 11.28 -27.64
N ARG A 44 7.04 10.79 -27.20
CA ARG A 44 7.92 9.94 -28.01
C ARG A 44 7.21 8.65 -28.39
N GLU A 45 7.40 8.20 -29.62
CA GLU A 45 6.73 7.01 -30.14
C GLU A 45 6.98 5.76 -29.29
N SER A 46 8.20 5.60 -28.75
CA SER A 46 8.59 4.50 -27.87
C SER A 46 7.79 4.41 -26.57
N HIS A 47 7.24 5.53 -26.08
CA HIS A 47 6.46 5.60 -24.83
C HIS A 47 4.98 5.92 -25.05
N SER A 48 4.55 6.14 -26.30
CA SER A 48 3.21 6.60 -26.66
C SER A 48 2.10 5.73 -26.05
N GLU A 49 2.18 4.41 -26.25
CA GLU A 49 1.17 3.47 -25.71
C GLU A 49 1.17 3.44 -24.17
N ALA A 50 2.35 3.47 -23.54
CA ALA A 50 2.47 3.45 -22.09
C ALA A 50 1.86 4.71 -21.46
N VAL A 51 2.17 5.89 -22.00
CA VAL A 51 1.66 7.19 -21.54
C VAL A 51 0.15 7.30 -21.81
N LYS A 52 -0.29 6.95 -23.01
CA LYS A 52 -1.71 6.98 -23.39
C LYS A 52 -2.54 6.10 -22.47
N ARG A 53 -2.09 4.86 -22.23
CA ARG A 53 -2.74 3.93 -21.30
C ARG A 53 -2.78 4.50 -19.90
N ALA A 54 -1.65 4.99 -19.39
CA ALA A 54 -1.57 5.55 -18.04
C ALA A 54 -2.56 6.69 -17.81
N ILE A 55 -2.63 7.66 -18.74
CA ILE A 55 -3.54 8.81 -18.66
C ILE A 55 -5.00 8.36 -18.79
N THR A 56 -5.31 7.53 -19.78
CA THR A 56 -6.68 7.12 -20.09
C THR A 56 -7.29 6.31 -18.94
N GLU A 57 -6.57 5.30 -18.45
CA GLU A 57 -7.03 4.46 -17.34
C GLU A 57 -7.13 5.25 -16.03
N HIS A 58 -6.17 6.15 -15.76
CA HIS A 58 -6.23 7.01 -14.59
C HIS A 58 -7.47 7.92 -14.61
N HIS A 59 -7.72 8.61 -15.73
CA HIS A 59 -8.87 9.50 -15.85
C HIS A 59 -10.19 8.73 -15.78
N ALA A 60 -10.28 7.55 -16.39
CA ALA A 60 -11.46 6.70 -16.28
C ALA A 60 -11.73 6.30 -14.83
N ALA A 61 -10.72 5.81 -14.11
CA ALA A 61 -10.85 5.40 -12.71
C ALA A 61 -11.27 6.55 -11.78
N VAL A 62 -10.79 7.77 -12.03
CA VAL A 62 -11.18 8.96 -11.26
C VAL A 62 -12.61 9.41 -11.63
N ALA A 63 -12.95 9.46 -12.92
CA ALA A 63 -14.27 9.89 -13.39
C ALA A 63 -15.40 8.95 -12.95
N GLU A 64 -15.12 7.64 -12.89
CA GLU A 64 -16.05 6.61 -12.42
C GLU A 64 -16.11 6.48 -10.90
N GLY A 65 -15.25 7.22 -10.17
CA GLY A 65 -15.23 7.21 -8.70
C GLY A 65 -14.58 5.96 -8.09
N PHE A 66 -13.78 5.21 -8.86
CA PHE A 66 -13.07 4.02 -8.40
C PHE A 66 -11.72 4.32 -7.75
N LEU A 67 -11.15 5.51 -7.97
CA LEU A 67 -9.87 5.93 -7.39
C LEU A 67 -9.99 7.26 -6.64
N LEU A 68 -9.67 7.22 -5.35
CA LEU A 68 -9.45 8.40 -4.51
C LEU A 68 -8.01 8.39 -3.99
N LYS A 69 -7.23 9.42 -4.35
CA LYS A 69 -5.83 9.59 -3.91
C LYS A 69 -5.78 10.49 -2.69
N LEU A 70 -5.17 9.99 -1.62
CA LEU A 70 -5.01 10.71 -0.35
C LEU A 70 -3.52 10.81 0.00
N PRO A 71 -2.83 11.92 -0.34
CA PRO A 71 -1.41 12.08 -0.08
C PRO A 71 -1.12 12.31 1.40
N PHE A 72 -0.05 11.70 1.90
CA PHE A 72 0.49 11.96 3.24
C PHE A 72 2.03 12.03 3.18
N THR A 73 2.62 12.70 4.17
CA THR A 73 4.08 12.81 4.32
C THR A 73 4.52 12.36 5.71
N THR A 74 3.78 12.77 6.74
CA THR A 74 4.14 12.47 8.13
C THR A 74 3.37 11.27 8.68
N ILE A 75 3.92 10.67 9.73
CA ILE A 75 3.20 9.62 10.49
C ILE A 75 1.88 10.14 11.07
N PHE A 76 1.81 11.41 11.47
CA PHE A 76 0.60 12.00 12.05
C PHE A 76 -0.52 12.09 11.02
N GLU A 77 -0.22 12.58 9.83
CA GLU A 77 -1.15 12.63 8.70
C GLU A 77 -1.64 11.22 8.35
N TYR A 78 -0.70 10.28 8.18
CA TYR A 78 -1.04 8.88 7.89
C TYR A 78 -2.03 8.30 8.91
N LEU A 79 -1.77 8.48 10.21
CA LEU A 79 -2.62 7.94 11.26
C LEU A 79 -4.01 8.59 11.32
N GLN A 80 -4.09 9.90 11.12
CA GLN A 80 -5.37 10.62 11.06
C GLN A 80 -6.20 10.16 9.86
N MET A 81 -5.57 10.07 8.69
CA MET A 81 -6.26 9.67 7.46
C MET A 81 -6.69 8.20 7.53
N LEU A 82 -5.85 7.31 8.07
CA LEU A 82 -6.22 5.92 8.32
C LEU A 82 -7.45 5.83 9.24
N GLN A 83 -7.50 6.61 10.32
CA GLN A 83 -8.66 6.65 11.22
C GLN A 83 -9.93 7.13 10.51
N MET A 84 -9.83 8.22 9.74
CA MET A 84 -10.96 8.80 9.01
C MET A 84 -11.51 7.81 7.99
N VAL A 85 -10.65 7.24 7.14
CA VAL A 85 -11.05 6.24 6.14
C VAL A 85 -11.62 4.99 6.82
N ALA A 86 -10.97 4.50 7.88
CA ALA A 86 -11.44 3.32 8.60
C ALA A 86 -12.84 3.49 9.19
N THR A 87 -13.08 4.64 9.81
CA THR A 87 -14.39 4.93 10.42
C THR A 87 -15.45 5.12 9.35
N SER A 88 -15.12 5.73 8.21
CA SER A 88 -16.03 5.90 7.07
C SER A 88 -16.39 4.57 6.41
N LEU A 89 -15.42 3.66 6.24
CA LEU A 89 -15.65 2.34 5.63
C LEU A 89 -16.29 1.33 6.59
N ARG A 90 -16.50 1.70 7.87
CA ARG A 90 -17.09 0.82 8.88
C ARG A 90 -18.47 0.30 8.46
N SER A 91 -19.28 1.12 7.79
CA SER A 91 -20.62 0.76 7.34
C SER A 91 -20.63 -0.31 6.25
N LEU A 92 -19.53 -0.47 5.51
CA LEU A 92 -19.39 -1.52 4.49
C LEU A 92 -19.09 -2.90 5.09
N GLY A 93 -18.76 -2.96 6.39
CA GLY A 93 -18.55 -4.21 7.11
C GLY A 93 -17.54 -5.14 6.42
N ALA A 94 -17.95 -6.38 6.18
CA ALA A 94 -17.12 -7.41 5.56
C ALA A 94 -16.73 -7.11 4.11
N HIS A 95 -17.45 -6.21 3.44
CA HIS A 95 -17.19 -5.87 2.05
C HIS A 95 -16.00 -4.88 1.90
N ALA A 96 -15.58 -4.21 2.98
CA ALA A 96 -14.39 -3.36 2.96
C ALA A 96 -13.11 -4.18 3.11
N VAL A 97 -12.08 -3.81 2.34
CA VAL A 97 -10.73 -4.38 2.45
C VAL A 97 -9.73 -3.29 2.85
N PHE A 98 -8.89 -3.57 3.85
CA PHE A 98 -7.72 -2.76 4.17
C PHE A 98 -6.46 -3.48 3.69
N TYR A 99 -5.85 -2.94 2.63
CA TYR A 99 -4.57 -3.40 2.10
C TYR A 99 -3.43 -2.49 2.60
N LEU A 100 -2.83 -2.83 3.75
CA LEU A 100 -1.92 -1.95 4.49
C LEU A 100 -0.44 -2.17 4.11
N ALA A 101 -0.07 -1.74 2.90
CA ALA A 101 1.28 -1.91 2.35
C ALA A 101 2.27 -0.78 2.67
N ALA A 102 1.82 0.29 3.34
CA ALA A 102 2.69 1.41 3.71
C ALA A 102 3.78 0.99 4.71
N ALA A 103 5.02 1.46 4.50
CA ALA A 103 6.12 1.32 5.46
C ALA A 103 5.99 2.41 6.55
N VAL A 104 5.22 2.11 7.59
CA VAL A 104 4.94 3.03 8.69
C VAL A 104 6.09 3.04 9.70
N SER A 105 6.53 4.22 10.13
CA SER A 105 7.57 4.34 11.16
C SER A 105 7.14 3.69 12.48
N ASP A 106 8.02 2.89 13.09
CA ASP A 106 7.77 2.29 14.42
C ASP A 106 7.99 3.28 15.57
N PHE A 107 8.72 4.36 15.32
CA PHE A 107 9.09 5.38 16.29
C PHE A 107 8.85 6.79 15.74
N TYR A 108 8.56 7.74 16.61
CA TYR A 108 8.34 9.15 16.24
C TYR A 108 8.77 10.10 17.36
N VAL A 109 8.89 11.39 17.04
CA VAL A 109 9.10 12.47 18.02
C VAL A 109 7.74 13.08 18.38
N PRO A 110 7.32 13.08 19.66
CA PRO A 110 6.10 13.76 20.08
C PRO A 110 6.13 15.24 19.75
N TRP A 111 5.00 15.80 19.35
CA TRP A 111 4.89 17.22 18.99
C TRP A 111 5.40 18.14 20.11
N GLN A 112 5.09 17.82 21.36
CA GLN A 112 5.51 18.59 22.55
C GLN A 112 7.03 18.56 22.78
N SER A 113 7.75 17.65 22.13
CA SER A 113 9.20 17.48 22.25
C SER A 113 9.92 17.80 20.94
N MET A 114 9.20 18.23 19.90
CA MET A 114 9.77 18.56 18.61
C MET A 114 10.41 19.95 18.69
N ALA A 115 11.67 20.07 18.28
CA ALA A 115 12.35 21.36 18.23
C ALA A 115 11.71 22.26 17.16
N GLU A 116 11.39 23.51 17.52
CA GLU A 116 10.81 24.50 16.58
C GLU A 116 11.83 24.98 15.55
N HIS A 117 13.11 24.86 15.87
CA HIS A 117 14.20 25.34 15.04
C HIS A 117 15.20 24.23 14.74
N LYS A 118 15.99 24.44 13.68
CA LYS A 118 17.08 23.54 13.30
C LYS A 118 17.99 23.27 14.50
N ILE A 119 18.16 21.99 14.84
CA ILE A 119 19.08 21.55 15.88
C ILE A 119 20.50 21.94 15.48
N GLN A 120 21.22 22.62 16.37
CA GLN A 120 22.55 23.17 16.10
C GLN A 120 23.63 22.10 16.24
N SER A 121 24.54 22.02 15.25
CA SER A 121 25.61 21.00 15.21
C SER A 121 26.85 21.36 16.02
N ALA A 122 26.94 22.59 16.54
CA ALA A 122 28.11 23.06 17.28
C ALA A 122 28.14 22.58 18.75
N SER A 123 27.03 22.00 19.24
CA SER A 123 26.80 21.73 20.67
C SER A 123 27.27 20.35 21.15
N GLY A 124 27.99 19.58 20.31
CA GLY A 124 28.45 18.23 20.63
C GLY A 124 27.66 17.13 19.91
N PRO A 125 27.72 15.87 20.38
CA PRO A 125 27.04 14.75 19.74
C PRO A 125 25.51 14.91 19.77
N LEU A 126 24.83 14.39 18.74
CA LEU A 126 23.38 14.45 18.62
C LEU A 126 22.72 13.24 19.31
N ASP A 127 22.00 13.50 20.39
CA ASP A 127 21.15 12.52 21.06
C ASP A 127 19.68 12.70 20.64
N MET A 128 19.13 11.71 19.93
CA MET A 128 17.70 11.69 19.55
C MET A 128 16.91 10.72 20.42
N ARG A 129 15.85 11.20 21.07
CA ARG A 129 14.89 10.39 21.80
C ARG A 129 13.60 10.25 21.00
N LEU A 130 13.30 9.02 20.61
CA LEU A 130 12.07 8.66 19.91
C LEU A 130 11.16 7.85 20.83
N VAL A 131 9.85 8.00 20.65
CA VAL A 131 8.86 7.16 21.34
C VAL A 131 8.24 6.18 20.35
N GLN A 132 7.79 5.03 20.86
CA GLN A 132 7.12 4.03 20.02
C GLN A 132 5.77 4.55 19.52
N VAL A 133 5.46 4.29 18.25
CA VAL A 133 4.14 4.52 17.69
C VAL A 133 3.14 3.57 18.36
N PRO A 134 1.97 4.06 18.80
CA PRO A 134 0.94 3.21 19.38
C PRO A 134 0.52 2.09 18.41
N LYS A 135 -0.01 0.99 18.93
CA LYS A 135 -0.36 -0.19 18.11
C LYS A 135 -1.69 0.00 17.36
N MET A 136 -1.68 0.89 16.37
CA MET A 136 -2.88 1.38 15.66
C MET A 136 -3.63 0.29 14.90
N LEU A 137 -2.94 -0.75 14.41
CA LEU A 137 -3.56 -1.88 13.72
C LEU A 137 -4.58 -2.64 14.59
N LEU A 138 -4.33 -2.71 15.90
CA LEU A 138 -5.28 -3.35 16.83
C LEU A 138 -6.53 -2.48 17.03
N VAL A 139 -6.36 -1.16 17.06
CA VAL A 139 -7.45 -0.19 17.17
C VAL A 139 -8.30 -0.21 15.91
N LEU A 140 -7.68 -0.28 14.73
CA LEU A 140 -8.36 -0.48 13.45
C LEU A 140 -9.29 -1.70 13.52
N ARG A 141 -8.75 -2.85 13.93
CA ARG A 141 -9.45 -4.15 13.99
C ARG A 141 -10.51 -4.28 15.07
N LYS A 142 -10.45 -3.48 16.15
CA LYS A 142 -11.39 -3.58 17.27
C LYS A 142 -12.42 -2.46 17.29
N ASN A 143 -12.03 -1.26 16.86
CA ASN A 143 -12.80 -0.04 17.11
C ASN A 143 -13.23 0.64 15.81
N TRP A 144 -12.32 0.81 14.85
CA TRP A 144 -12.62 1.63 13.67
C TRP A 144 -13.36 0.84 12.59
N ALA A 145 -12.86 -0.34 12.20
CA ALA A 145 -13.41 -1.17 11.14
C ALA A 145 -13.36 -2.66 11.52
N PRO A 146 -14.11 -3.11 12.55
CA PRO A 146 -13.96 -4.45 13.11
C PRO A 146 -14.35 -5.59 12.17
N MET A 147 -15.28 -5.35 11.25
CA MET A 147 -15.74 -6.34 10.27
C MET A 147 -14.95 -6.29 8.96
N ALA A 148 -14.07 -5.31 8.75
CA ALA A 148 -13.38 -5.17 7.47
C ALA A 148 -12.30 -6.24 7.28
N PHE A 149 -12.09 -6.64 6.03
CA PHE A 149 -11.07 -7.60 5.67
C PHE A 149 -9.68 -6.97 5.70
N CYS A 150 -8.85 -7.30 6.70
CA CYS A 150 -7.59 -6.59 6.94
C CYS A 150 -6.36 -7.43 6.56
N ILE A 151 -5.52 -6.83 5.72
CA ILE A 151 -4.29 -7.38 5.17
C ILE A 151 -3.15 -6.44 5.55
N SER A 152 -2.05 -7.00 6.07
CA SER A 152 -0.85 -6.22 6.41
C SER A 152 0.40 -6.80 5.77
N PHE A 153 1.46 -6.01 5.71
CA PHE A 153 2.72 -6.38 5.06
C PHE A 153 3.86 -6.51 6.08
N LYS A 154 4.76 -7.45 5.81
CA LYS A 154 6.05 -7.57 6.49
C LYS A 154 7.17 -7.69 5.46
N LEU A 155 8.24 -6.95 5.70
CA LEU A 155 9.43 -6.91 4.87
C LEU A 155 10.64 -7.21 5.74
N GLU A 156 11.40 -8.23 5.38
CA GLU A 156 12.64 -8.61 6.07
C GLU A 156 13.63 -9.16 5.04
N THR A 157 14.89 -9.37 5.46
CA THR A 157 15.94 -9.94 4.61
C THR A 157 16.16 -11.44 4.85
N ASP A 158 15.62 -11.99 5.95
CA ASP A 158 15.72 -13.41 6.29
C ASP A 158 14.33 -14.03 6.34
N ILE A 159 14.12 -15.10 5.56
CA ILE A 159 12.81 -15.75 5.42
C ILE A 159 12.29 -16.39 6.72
N LYS A 160 13.16 -16.90 7.59
CA LYS A 160 12.72 -17.52 8.85
C LYS A 160 12.20 -16.45 9.79
N ILE A 161 12.97 -15.38 9.97
CA ILE A 161 12.57 -14.21 10.77
C ILE A 161 11.30 -13.58 10.20
N LEU A 162 11.22 -13.48 8.87
CA LEU A 162 10.06 -12.94 8.18
C LEU A 162 8.77 -13.70 8.51
N LEU A 163 8.80 -15.03 8.40
CA LEU A 163 7.61 -15.86 8.66
C LEU A 163 7.23 -15.85 10.14
N GLU A 164 8.19 -15.85 11.06
CA GLU A 164 7.92 -15.71 12.50
C GLU A 164 7.27 -14.36 12.83
N LYS A 165 7.80 -13.26 12.27
CA LYS A 165 7.23 -11.91 12.43
C LYS A 165 5.84 -11.80 11.79
N ALA A 166 5.62 -12.46 10.65
CA ALA A 166 4.32 -12.50 9.99
C ALA A 166 3.27 -13.24 10.84
N ASP A 167 3.62 -14.43 11.35
CA ASP A 167 2.76 -15.20 12.28
C ASP A 167 2.44 -14.40 13.55
N MET A 168 3.45 -13.71 14.11
CA MET A 168 3.28 -12.88 15.29
C MET A 168 2.34 -11.70 14.99
N ALA A 169 2.52 -11.01 13.86
CA ALA A 169 1.67 -9.89 13.46
C ALA A 169 0.22 -10.34 13.22
N LEU A 170 0.03 -11.49 12.56
CA LEU A 170 -1.28 -12.09 12.32
C LEU A 170 -2.04 -12.28 13.64
N LYS A 171 -1.41 -12.94 14.62
CA LYS A 171 -2.01 -13.22 15.94
C LYS A 171 -2.20 -11.95 16.77
N LYS A 172 -1.18 -11.11 16.85
CA LYS A 172 -1.16 -9.91 17.70
C LYS A 172 -2.20 -8.89 17.28
N TYR A 173 -2.32 -8.64 15.99
CA TYR A 173 -3.24 -7.65 15.44
C TYR A 173 -4.54 -8.25 14.92
N LYS A 174 -4.69 -9.58 15.00
CA LYS A 174 -5.85 -10.34 14.50
C LYS A 174 -6.09 -10.08 13.00
N MET A 175 -5.03 -10.03 12.19
CA MET A 175 -5.18 -9.84 10.74
C MET A 175 -5.79 -11.07 10.09
N HIS A 176 -6.44 -10.89 8.94
CA HIS A 176 -6.91 -12.03 8.15
C HIS A 176 -5.76 -12.61 7.31
N MET A 177 -4.91 -11.74 6.78
CA MET A 177 -3.73 -12.11 5.99
C MET A 177 -2.54 -11.22 6.34
N VAL A 178 -1.35 -11.81 6.36
CA VAL A 178 -0.08 -11.06 6.37
C VAL A 178 0.72 -11.46 5.14
N VAL A 179 1.01 -10.50 4.27
CA VAL A 179 1.87 -10.72 3.10
C VAL A 179 3.31 -10.50 3.53
N ALA A 180 4.12 -11.54 3.41
CA ALA A 180 5.49 -11.58 3.86
C ALA A 180 6.42 -11.53 2.64
N ASN A 181 7.16 -10.43 2.53
CA ASN A 181 7.99 -10.09 1.38
C ASN A 181 9.46 -10.15 1.81
N GLU A 182 10.24 -11.06 1.21
CA GLU A 182 11.68 -11.08 1.43
C GLU A 182 12.33 -10.04 0.49
N LEU A 183 13.23 -9.21 1.01
CA LEU A 183 13.65 -7.99 0.33
C LEU A 183 14.18 -8.24 -1.09
N LEU A 184 14.96 -9.31 -1.29
CA LEU A 184 15.60 -9.60 -2.58
C LEU A 184 14.61 -10.18 -3.60
N THR A 185 13.68 -11.02 -3.14
CA THR A 185 12.71 -11.70 -4.02
C THR A 185 11.34 -11.03 -4.10
N ARG A 186 11.09 -9.93 -3.38
CA ARG A 186 9.76 -9.28 -3.26
C ARG A 186 9.05 -8.93 -4.56
N LYS A 187 9.75 -8.83 -5.69
CA LYS A 187 9.16 -8.57 -7.02
C LYS A 187 8.76 -9.86 -7.76
N ASP A 188 9.32 -10.99 -7.35
CA ASP A 188 9.15 -12.30 -7.97
C ASP A 188 8.23 -13.21 -7.14
N GLU A 189 8.34 -13.17 -5.83
CA GLU A 189 7.64 -14.06 -4.89
C GLU A 189 7.30 -13.33 -3.58
N VAL A 190 6.15 -13.71 -3.01
CA VAL A 190 5.73 -13.35 -1.66
C VAL A 190 5.11 -14.57 -0.97
N VAL A 191 5.15 -14.60 0.36
CA VAL A 191 4.45 -15.64 1.14
C VAL A 191 3.27 -15.02 1.86
N VAL A 192 2.07 -15.50 1.57
CA VAL A 192 0.84 -15.08 2.24
C VAL A 192 0.60 -15.98 3.44
N VAL A 193 0.65 -15.38 4.64
CA VAL A 193 0.43 -16.06 5.92
C VAL A 193 -0.98 -15.82 6.40
N THR A 194 -1.71 -16.89 6.70
CA THR A 194 -3.07 -16.88 7.27
C THR A 194 -3.09 -17.72 8.56
N SER A 195 -4.25 -17.81 9.23
CA SER A 195 -4.38 -18.65 10.43
C SER A 195 -4.22 -20.13 10.15
N ASN A 196 -4.49 -20.56 8.92
CA ASN A 196 -4.61 -21.96 8.54
C ASN A 196 -3.42 -22.44 7.70
N GLU A 197 -2.80 -21.54 6.93
CA GLU A 197 -1.82 -21.90 5.92
C GLU A 197 -0.85 -20.76 5.58
N LYS A 198 0.24 -21.14 4.92
CA LYS A 198 1.24 -20.24 4.32
C LYS A 198 1.32 -20.58 2.83
N ILE A 199 1.00 -19.61 1.98
CA ILE A 199 0.87 -19.80 0.54
C ILE A 199 1.99 -19.02 -0.15
N SER A 200 2.85 -19.70 -0.90
CA SER A 200 3.80 -19.03 -1.80
C SER A 200 3.06 -18.53 -3.04
N VAL A 201 3.25 -17.26 -3.37
CA VAL A 201 2.67 -16.58 -4.52
C VAL A 201 3.80 -16.04 -5.37
N CYS A 202 3.96 -16.60 -6.57
CA CYS A 202 5.02 -16.25 -7.51
C CYS A 202 4.42 -15.65 -8.78
N ARG A 203 5.12 -14.69 -9.38
CA ARG A 203 4.81 -14.24 -10.74
C ARG A 203 5.12 -15.33 -11.76
N ASP A 204 4.41 -15.29 -12.89
CA ASP A 204 4.71 -16.11 -14.05
C ASP A 204 5.93 -15.54 -14.79
N LYS A 205 7.08 -16.19 -14.62
CA LYS A 205 8.33 -15.79 -15.28
C LYS A 205 8.30 -16.00 -16.80
N THR A 206 7.33 -16.76 -17.32
CA THR A 206 7.18 -16.98 -18.77
C THR A 206 6.45 -15.85 -19.48
N GLN A 207 5.65 -15.08 -18.74
CA GLN A 207 4.91 -13.94 -19.27
C GLN A 207 5.71 -12.64 -19.11
N VAL A 208 6.04 -12.03 -20.25
CA VAL A 208 6.75 -10.75 -20.27
C VAL A 208 5.87 -9.67 -19.64
N GLY A 209 6.39 -9.02 -18.60
CA GLY A 209 5.69 -7.95 -17.90
C GLY A 209 4.74 -8.42 -16.79
N ASP A 210 4.66 -9.72 -16.49
CA ASP A 210 3.91 -10.19 -15.32
C ASP A 210 4.58 -9.77 -14.01
N VAL A 211 3.75 -9.48 -13.02
CA VAL A 211 4.15 -8.95 -11.72
C VAL A 211 3.49 -9.74 -10.60
N VAL A 212 4.17 -9.88 -9.46
CA VAL A 212 3.69 -10.70 -8.34
C VAL A 212 2.34 -10.21 -7.78
N GLU A 213 2.02 -8.92 -7.97
CA GLU A 213 0.73 -8.36 -7.57
C GLU A 213 -0.44 -9.02 -8.30
N ASN A 214 -0.29 -9.49 -9.55
CA ASN A 214 -1.37 -10.13 -10.30
C ASN A 214 -1.92 -11.39 -9.61
N PRO A 215 -1.10 -12.43 -9.35
CA PRO A 215 -1.56 -13.61 -8.63
C PRO A 215 -1.89 -13.31 -7.16
N LEU A 216 -1.23 -12.34 -6.53
CA LEU A 216 -1.54 -11.92 -5.16
C LEU A 216 -2.94 -11.33 -5.04
N ILE A 217 -3.32 -10.41 -5.93
CA ILE A 217 -4.66 -9.79 -5.93
C ILE A 217 -5.74 -10.83 -6.22
N ARG A 218 -5.49 -11.79 -7.12
CA ARG A 218 -6.43 -12.91 -7.35
C ARG A 218 -6.69 -13.71 -6.08
N LEU A 219 -5.64 -14.09 -5.37
CA LEU A 219 -5.75 -14.80 -4.09
C LEU A 219 -6.50 -13.95 -3.05
N ILE A 220 -6.21 -12.65 -2.96
CA ILE A 220 -6.90 -11.75 -2.02
C ILE A 220 -8.39 -11.66 -2.33
N VAL A 221 -8.76 -11.50 -3.60
CA VAL A 221 -10.17 -11.44 -4.02
C VAL A 221 -10.89 -12.74 -3.68
N GLU A 222 -10.28 -13.90 -3.94
CA GLU A 222 -10.83 -15.21 -3.57
C GLU A 222 -11.10 -15.30 -2.06
N ARG A 223 -10.10 -14.97 -1.23
CA ARG A 223 -10.21 -15.05 0.24
C ARG A 223 -11.19 -14.02 0.81
N HIS A 224 -11.25 -12.83 0.21
CA HIS A 224 -12.22 -11.81 0.59
C HIS A 224 -13.65 -12.22 0.23
N SER A 225 -13.86 -12.82 -0.94
CA SER A 225 -15.17 -13.29 -1.38
C SER A 225 -15.70 -14.37 -0.43
N ALA A 226 -14.85 -15.35 -0.08
CA ALA A 226 -15.18 -16.36 0.92
C ALA A 226 -15.44 -15.75 2.32
N TYR A 227 -14.73 -14.69 2.68
CA TYR A 227 -14.98 -13.99 3.95
C TYR A 227 -16.36 -13.32 3.98
N VAL A 228 -16.74 -12.63 2.89
CA VAL A 228 -18.05 -11.98 2.75
C VAL A 228 -19.18 -13.01 2.85
N GLU A 229 -19.08 -14.12 2.12
CA GLU A 229 -20.09 -15.20 2.13
C GLU A 229 -20.30 -15.81 3.52
N ASN A 230 -19.23 -15.95 4.31
CA ASN A 230 -19.31 -16.50 5.67
C ASN A 230 -19.86 -15.50 6.70
N THR A 231 -19.82 -14.20 6.42
CA THR A 231 -20.35 -13.16 7.31
C THR A 231 -21.81 -12.80 7.04
N ASP A 232 -22.30 -13.11 5.83
CA ASP A 232 -23.70 -12.88 5.44
C ASP A 232 -24.64 -14.04 5.85
N GLN A 233 -24.08 -15.12 6.40
CA GLN A 233 -24.79 -16.25 7.03
C GLN A 233 -25.00 -16.02 8.54
#